data_AF-A0A0H1AJT0-F1
#
_entry.id   AF-A0A0H1AJT0-F1
#
_cell.length_a   1.000
_cell.length_b   1.000
_cell.length_c   1.000
_cell.angle_alpha   90.00
_cell.angle_beta   90.00
_cell.angle_gamma   90.00
#
_symmetry.space_group_name_H-M   'P 1'
#
loop_
_entity.id
_entity.type
_entity.pdbx_description
1 polymer ?
#
loop_
_entity_poly.entity_id
_entity_poly.type
_entity_poly.pdbx_seq_one_letter_code
_entity_poly.pdbx_strand_id
1 'polypeptide(L)'
;MDTAMRRMFRLLPALLVLSAAFLLAACQRGEADLALLQAPEVGDLYAAELSAFSDYEFTDDKQVAIDPAYGLMKVVAVEGDGVVVVTENAALGTRDRARSDIKDTSDIAFDDSERISISKADLAKAYEDDLIYVVRRPTAD
;
A
#
# COMPACT_ATOMS: atom_id res chain seq x y z
N MET A 1 -20.32 27.82 -41.54
CA MET A 1 -20.23 27.10 -40.25
C MET A 1 -19.70 25.71 -40.53
N ASP A 2 -18.39 25.56 -40.38
CA ASP A 2 -17.64 24.37 -40.82
C ASP A 2 -17.90 23.14 -39.95
N THR A 3 -18.04 22.01 -40.63
CA THR A 3 -18.34 20.67 -40.12
C THR A 3 -17.33 20.18 -39.07
N ALA A 4 -16.12 20.77 -39.04
CA ALA A 4 -15.07 20.46 -38.07
C ALA A 4 -15.43 20.92 -36.64
N MET A 5 -16.09 22.08 -36.49
CA MET A 5 -16.40 22.65 -35.17
C MET A 5 -17.52 21.90 -34.45
N ARG A 6 -18.42 21.22 -35.18
CA ARG A 6 -19.46 20.33 -34.61
C ARG A 6 -18.91 19.01 -34.07
N ARG A 7 -17.73 18.54 -34.50
CA ARG A 7 -17.13 17.29 -34.02
C ARG A 7 -16.37 17.45 -32.71
N MET A 8 -15.69 18.58 -32.49
CA MET A 8 -14.98 18.86 -31.21
C MET A 8 -15.95 18.97 -30.02
N PHE A 9 -17.14 19.54 -30.22
CA PHE A 9 -18.15 19.63 -29.16
C PHE A 9 -18.81 18.29 -28.76
N ARG A 10 -18.63 17.22 -29.55
CA ARG A 10 -19.17 15.88 -29.22
C ARG A 10 -18.20 14.97 -28.46
N LEU A 11 -16.91 15.31 -28.43
CA LEU A 11 -15.86 14.53 -27.74
C LEU A 11 -15.62 15.00 -26.30
N LEU A 12 -15.96 16.25 -25.98
CA LEU A 12 -15.84 16.84 -24.65
C LEU A 12 -16.64 16.11 -23.54
N PRO A 13 -17.90 15.69 -23.73
CA PRO A 13 -18.64 15.02 -22.66
C PRO A 13 -18.12 13.61 -22.36
N ALA A 14 -17.58 12.90 -23.34
CA ALA A 14 -17.02 11.56 -23.15
C ALA A 14 -15.74 11.57 -22.29
N LEU A 15 -14.92 12.62 -22.44
CA LEU A 15 -13.70 12.79 -21.64
C LEU A 15 -14.03 13.14 -20.17
N LEU A 16 -15.05 13.97 -19.95
CA LEU A 16 -15.54 14.35 -18.60
C LEU A 16 -16.12 13.16 -17.83
N VAL A 17 -16.85 12.26 -18.51
CA VAL A 17 -17.42 11.06 -17.88
C VAL A 17 -16.33 10.07 -17.47
N LEU A 18 -15.27 9.90 -18.27
CA LEU A 18 -14.15 9.02 -17.89
C LEU A 18 -13.41 9.54 -16.66
N SER A 19 -13.08 10.84 -16.60
CA SER A 19 -12.38 11.41 -15.44
C SER A 19 -13.17 11.30 -14.13
N ALA A 20 -14.50 11.44 -14.20
CA ALA A 20 -15.36 11.27 -13.02
C ALA A 20 -15.38 9.83 -12.50
N ALA A 21 -15.33 8.83 -13.38
CA ALA A 21 -15.30 7.42 -12.99
C ALA A 21 -13.98 7.03 -12.28
N PHE A 22 -12.84 7.58 -12.71
CA PHE A 22 -11.55 7.33 -12.06
C PHE A 22 -11.46 7.93 -10.65
N LEU A 23 -12.02 9.13 -10.43
CA LEU A 23 -12.05 9.76 -9.11
C LEU A 23 -12.88 8.97 -8.10
N LEU A 24 -14.05 8.47 -8.53
CA LEU A 24 -14.92 7.66 -7.68
C LEU A 24 -14.26 6.35 -7.25
N ALA A 25 -13.58 5.67 -8.17
CA ALA A 25 -12.88 4.41 -7.86
C ALA A 25 -11.72 4.61 -6.88
N ALA A 26 -10.98 5.71 -7.00
CA ALA A 26 -9.88 6.03 -6.09
C ALA A 26 -10.38 6.35 -4.67
N CYS A 27 -11.46 7.12 -4.53
CA CYS A 27 -12.07 7.40 -3.22
C CYS A 27 -12.56 6.13 -2.53
N GLN A 28 -13.25 5.24 -3.25
CA GLN A 28 -13.73 3.98 -2.68
C GLN A 28 -12.60 3.08 -2.17
N ARG A 29 -11.48 3.03 -2.90
CA ARG A 29 -10.32 2.26 -2.46
C ARG A 29 -9.69 2.86 -1.20
N GLY A 30 -9.54 4.18 -1.15
CA GLY A 30 -9.03 4.86 0.04
C GLY A 30 -9.89 4.64 1.28
N GLU A 31 -11.22 4.70 1.13
CA GLU A 31 -12.15 4.39 2.22
C GLU A 31 -12.05 2.93 2.69
N ALA A 32 -11.90 1.98 1.76
CA ALA A 32 -11.76 0.57 2.09
C ALA A 32 -10.43 0.28 2.83
N ASP A 33 -9.32 0.85 2.36
CA ASP A 33 -8.02 0.72 3.02
C ASP A 33 -8.07 1.31 4.43
N LEU A 34 -8.63 2.51 4.60
CA LEU A 34 -8.80 3.16 5.91
C LEU A 34 -9.65 2.33 6.88
N ALA A 35 -10.72 1.70 6.39
CA ALA A 35 -11.56 0.83 7.21
C ALA A 35 -10.77 -0.37 7.78
N LEU A 36 -9.88 -0.96 6.96
CA LEU A 36 -9.00 -2.04 7.41
C LEU A 36 -7.98 -1.56 8.45
N LEU A 37 -7.39 -0.37 8.26
CA LEU A 37 -6.44 0.21 9.24
C LEU A 37 -7.11 0.59 10.58
N GLN A 38 -8.39 0.95 10.57
CA GLN A 38 -9.16 1.26 11.79
C GLN A 38 -9.52 0.00 12.59
N ALA A 39 -9.71 -1.12 11.90
CA ALA A 39 -10.07 -2.42 12.45
C ALA A 39 -9.09 -3.51 11.97
N PRO A 40 -7.80 -3.43 12.33
CA PRO A 40 -6.79 -4.37 11.85
C PRO A 40 -7.00 -5.77 12.44
N GLU A 41 -6.63 -6.78 11.67
CA GLU A 41 -6.66 -8.19 12.04
C GLU A 41 -5.32 -8.85 11.79
N VAL A 42 -5.03 -9.93 12.54
CA VAL A 42 -3.86 -10.76 12.30
C VAL A 42 -3.93 -11.33 10.88
N GLY A 43 -2.85 -11.18 10.12
CA GLY A 43 -2.75 -11.58 8.72
C GLY A 43 -3.01 -10.45 7.72
N ASP A 44 -3.42 -9.26 8.16
CA ASP A 44 -3.46 -8.09 7.29
C ASP A 44 -2.08 -7.77 6.71
N LEU A 45 -2.07 -7.35 5.45
CA LEU A 45 -0.88 -7.02 4.68
C LEU A 45 -0.90 -5.53 4.31
N TYR A 46 0.26 -4.89 4.44
CA TYR A 46 0.46 -3.49 4.08
C TYR A 46 1.63 -3.40 3.10
N ALA A 47 1.41 -2.84 1.90
CA ALA A 47 2.51 -2.43 1.04
C ALA A 47 3.01 -1.07 1.52
N ALA A 48 4.31 -1.00 1.85
CA ALA A 48 4.85 0.12 2.59
C ALA A 48 6.30 0.47 2.21
N GLU A 49 6.74 1.64 2.66
CA GLU A 49 8.15 2.03 2.76
C GLU A 49 8.74 1.45 4.05
N LEU A 50 9.37 0.28 3.96
CA LEU A 50 9.91 -0.45 5.10
C LEU A 50 10.99 0.34 5.86
N SER A 51 11.78 1.15 5.17
CA SER A 51 12.81 2.01 5.78
C SER A 51 12.23 3.10 6.70
N ALA A 52 10.92 3.36 6.64
CA ALA A 52 10.25 4.28 7.56
C ALA A 52 9.82 3.60 8.89
N PHE A 53 9.86 2.26 8.96
CA PHE A 53 9.37 1.49 10.12
C PHE A 53 10.45 0.61 10.75
N SER A 54 11.30 -0.02 9.95
CA SER A 54 12.36 -0.92 10.41
C SER A 54 13.56 -0.12 10.92
N ASP A 55 14.17 -0.60 12.00
CA ASP A 55 15.44 -0.07 12.50
C ASP A 55 16.64 -0.65 11.73
N TYR A 56 16.43 -1.65 10.87
CA TYR A 56 17.46 -2.30 10.06
C TYR A 56 17.57 -1.71 8.65
N GLU A 57 18.80 -1.56 8.18
CA GLU A 57 19.08 -1.13 6.81
C GLU A 57 18.81 -2.26 5.82
N PHE A 58 18.04 -1.98 4.77
CA PHE A 58 17.85 -2.89 3.65
C PHE A 58 18.96 -2.70 2.63
N THR A 59 19.52 -3.80 2.12
CA THR A 59 20.58 -3.77 1.11
C THR A 59 20.24 -4.63 -0.10
N ASP A 60 20.79 -4.29 -1.25
CA ASP A 60 20.72 -5.13 -2.45
C ASP A 60 21.72 -6.30 -2.41
N ASP A 61 21.72 -7.15 -3.45
CA ASP A 61 22.63 -8.28 -3.57
C ASP A 61 24.13 -7.89 -3.56
N LYS A 62 24.44 -6.61 -3.76
CA LYS A 62 25.79 -6.05 -3.73
C LYS A 62 26.11 -5.35 -2.41
N GLN A 63 25.24 -5.50 -1.40
CA GLN A 63 25.35 -4.86 -0.09
C GLN A 63 25.31 -3.32 -0.17
N VAL A 64 24.61 -2.78 -1.17
CA VAL A 64 24.36 -1.35 -1.28
C VAL A 64 23.04 -1.03 -0.60
N ALA A 65 23.03 -0.03 0.28
CA ALA A 65 21.83 0.45 0.95
C ALA A 65 20.72 0.82 -0.04
N ILE A 66 19.51 0.38 0.26
CA ILE A 66 18.29 0.73 -0.46
C ILE A 66 17.55 1.77 0.37
N ASP A 67 17.46 2.99 -0.14
CA ASP A 67 16.74 4.08 0.52
C ASP A 67 16.07 4.99 -0.52
N PRO A 68 14.73 5.12 -0.52
CA PRO A 68 13.77 4.40 0.33
C PRO A 68 13.65 2.90 -0.03
N ALA A 69 13.43 2.07 0.99
CA ALA A 69 13.22 0.63 0.85
C ALA A 69 11.73 0.30 0.87
N TYR A 70 11.20 -0.31 -0.18
CA TYR A 70 9.79 -0.70 -0.29
C TYR A 70 9.60 -2.22 -0.28
N GLY A 71 8.52 -2.67 0.35
CA GLY A 71 8.16 -4.08 0.46
C GLY A 71 6.83 -4.27 1.18
N LEU A 72 6.63 -5.45 1.77
CA LEU A 72 5.42 -5.76 2.55
C LEU A 72 5.66 -5.74 4.06
N MET A 73 4.65 -5.33 4.81
CA MET A 73 4.49 -5.61 6.23
C MET A 73 3.30 -6.55 6.45
N LYS A 74 3.39 -7.42 7.44
CA LYS A 74 2.31 -8.34 7.84
C LYS A 74 1.99 -8.18 9.31
N VAL A 75 0.71 -8.00 9.63
CA VAL A 75 0.22 -7.96 11.02
C VAL A 75 0.31 -9.36 11.63
N VAL A 76 1.08 -9.50 12.70
CA VAL A 76 1.26 -10.77 13.44
C VAL A 76 0.57 -10.76 14.81
N ALA A 77 0.23 -9.58 15.33
CA ALA A 77 -0.61 -9.44 16.52
C ALA A 77 -1.43 -8.14 16.45
N VAL A 78 -2.60 -8.15 17.10
CA VAL A 78 -3.42 -6.96 17.36
C VAL A 78 -3.46 -6.79 18.87
N GLU A 79 -2.93 -5.67 19.35
CA GLU A 79 -2.71 -5.44 20.78
C GLU A 79 -3.30 -4.10 21.20
N GLY A 80 -4.32 -4.12 22.06
CA GLY A 80 -4.93 -2.89 22.59
C GLY A 80 -5.36 -1.91 21.51
N ASP A 81 -4.64 -0.80 21.38
CA ASP A 81 -4.87 0.30 20.44
C ASP A 81 -3.94 0.28 19.22
N GLY A 82 -3.27 -0.84 18.93
CA GLY A 82 -2.31 -0.95 17.83
C GLY A 82 -2.16 -2.37 17.29
N VAL A 83 -1.07 -2.56 16.53
CA VAL A 83 -0.67 -3.82 15.93
C VAL A 83 0.81 -4.07 16.15
N VAL A 84 1.21 -5.34 16.04
CA VAL A 84 2.59 -5.73 15.83
C VAL A 84 2.72 -6.25 14.41
N VAL A 85 3.67 -5.71 13.66
CA VAL A 85 3.99 -6.14 12.29
C VAL A 85 5.38 -6.74 12.19
N VAL A 86 5.57 -7.56 11.17
CA VAL A 86 6.87 -8.02 10.67
C VAL A 86 7.06 -7.52 9.24
N THR A 87 8.29 -7.28 8.83
CA THR A 87 8.63 -6.81 7.47
C THR A 87 8.96 -7.99 6.55
N GLU A 88 8.89 -7.78 5.25
CA GLU A 88 9.49 -8.68 4.26
C GLU A 88 11.02 -8.69 4.41
N ASN A 89 11.66 -9.85 4.27
CA ASN A 89 13.14 -9.97 4.33
C ASN A 89 13.85 -9.22 3.19
N ALA A 90 13.16 -9.02 2.08
CA ALA A 90 13.65 -8.32 0.90
C ALA A 90 12.93 -6.97 0.76
N ALA A 91 13.66 -5.99 0.22
CA ALA A 91 13.09 -4.71 -0.19
C ALA A 91 13.62 -4.31 -1.57
N LEU A 92 12.90 -3.42 -2.24
CA LEU A 92 13.34 -2.80 -3.48
C LEU A 92 13.22 -1.28 -3.41
N GLY A 93 14.02 -0.56 -4.21
CA GLY A 93 13.93 0.89 -4.34
C GLY A 93 12.70 1.42 -5.08
N THR A 94 11.69 0.58 -5.36
CA THR A 94 10.46 0.98 -6.06
C THR A 94 9.22 0.31 -5.47
N ARG A 95 8.09 1.02 -5.51
CA ARG A 95 6.80 0.57 -4.97
C ARG A 95 6.09 -0.49 -5.82
N ASP A 96 6.42 -0.59 -7.11
CA ASP A 96 5.65 -1.36 -8.09
C ASP A 96 5.58 -2.84 -7.73
N ARG A 97 6.70 -3.40 -7.28
CA ARG A 97 6.77 -4.81 -6.86
C ARG A 97 5.87 -5.06 -5.65
N ALA A 98 5.98 -4.29 -4.58
CA ALA A 98 5.14 -4.44 -3.40
C ALA A 98 3.63 -4.31 -3.70
N ARG A 99 3.23 -3.42 -4.64
CA ARG A 99 1.82 -3.36 -5.12
C ARG A 99 1.36 -4.63 -5.84
N SER A 100 2.29 -5.35 -6.48
CA SER A 100 2.00 -6.62 -7.13
C SER A 100 1.99 -7.76 -6.12
N ASP A 101 3.03 -7.84 -5.30
CA ASP A 101 3.33 -8.92 -4.36
C ASP A 101 2.28 -9.02 -3.25
N ILE A 102 1.66 -7.91 -2.84
CA ILE A 102 0.54 -7.95 -1.87
C ILE A 102 -0.65 -8.79 -2.35
N LYS A 103 -0.76 -9.08 -3.67
CA LYS A 103 -1.82 -9.92 -4.25
C LYS A 103 -1.57 -11.42 -4.06
N ASP A 104 -0.33 -11.82 -3.88
CA ASP A 104 0.05 -13.22 -3.66
C ASP A 104 1.38 -13.27 -2.91
N THR A 105 1.32 -13.72 -1.66
CA THR A 105 2.48 -13.75 -0.77
C THR A 105 3.09 -15.15 -0.65
N SER A 106 2.77 -16.09 -1.55
CA SER A 106 3.25 -17.48 -1.46
C SER A 106 4.77 -17.59 -1.43
N ASP A 107 5.46 -16.70 -2.15
CA ASP A 107 6.91 -16.73 -2.34
C ASP A 107 7.63 -15.68 -1.48
N ILE A 108 6.91 -15.06 -0.53
CA ILE A 108 7.41 -13.96 0.30
C ILE A 108 7.80 -14.50 1.68
N ALA A 109 9.06 -14.27 2.04
CA ALA A 109 9.56 -14.56 3.38
C ALA A 109 9.52 -13.29 4.24
N PHE A 110 8.88 -13.38 5.39
CA PHE A 110 8.84 -12.30 6.38
C PHE A 110 9.91 -12.51 7.45
N ASP A 111 10.44 -11.41 7.98
CA ASP A 111 11.38 -11.40 9.09
C ASP A 111 10.62 -11.50 10.42
N ASP A 112 10.46 -12.70 10.96
CA ASP A 112 9.83 -12.89 12.28
C ASP A 112 10.75 -12.49 13.46
N SER A 113 12.01 -12.08 13.19
CA SER A 113 12.98 -11.66 14.21
C SER A 113 12.81 -10.19 14.62
N GLU A 114 12.39 -9.33 13.69
CA GLU A 114 12.00 -7.95 13.97
C GLU A 114 10.48 -7.85 14.17
N ARG A 115 10.06 -7.32 15.32
CA ARG A 115 8.65 -7.07 15.64
C ARG A 115 8.45 -5.59 15.92
N ILE A 116 7.66 -4.93 15.08
CA ILE A 116 7.46 -3.49 15.13
C ILE A 116 6.05 -3.20 15.65
N SER A 117 5.96 -2.52 16.79
CA SER A 117 4.69 -2.08 17.35
C SER A 117 4.28 -0.73 16.73
N ILE A 118 3.07 -0.66 16.18
CA ILE A 118 2.52 0.54 15.54
C ILE A 118 1.14 0.82 16.13
N SER A 119 0.92 2.03 16.64
CA SER A 119 -0.39 2.43 17.15
C SER A 119 -1.39 2.61 15.99
N LYS A 120 -2.70 2.53 16.25
CA LYS A 120 -3.73 2.83 15.23
C LYS A 120 -3.64 4.26 14.72
N ALA A 121 -3.25 5.20 15.58
CA ALA A 121 -3.05 6.59 15.17
C ALA A 121 -1.88 6.71 14.19
N ASP A 122 -0.79 6.00 14.45
CA ASP A 122 0.39 6.00 13.57
C ASP A 122 0.14 5.23 12.27
N LEU A 123 -0.67 4.16 12.29
CA LEU A 123 -1.12 3.48 11.05
C LEU A 123 -1.91 4.42 10.15
N ALA A 124 -2.87 5.16 10.72
CA ALA A 124 -3.65 6.14 9.96
C ALA A 124 -2.75 7.24 9.40
N LYS A 125 -1.83 7.76 10.22
CA LYS A 125 -0.88 8.79 9.80
C LYS A 125 0.07 8.30 8.71
N ALA A 126 0.58 7.08 8.83
CA ALA A 126 1.43 6.46 7.83
C ALA A 126 0.72 6.27 6.48
N TYR A 127 -0.59 5.97 6.49
CA TYR A 127 -1.39 5.92 5.27
C TYR A 127 -1.61 7.30 4.66
N GLU A 128 -1.91 8.31 5.48
CA GLU A 128 -2.04 9.70 5.05
C GLU A 128 -0.73 10.25 4.45
N ASP A 129 0.41 9.85 5.02
CA ASP A 129 1.75 10.19 4.54
C ASP A 129 2.23 9.33 3.37
N ASP A 130 1.40 8.39 2.88
CA ASP A 130 1.69 7.51 1.75
C ASP A 130 2.92 6.59 2.01
N LEU A 131 3.27 6.38 3.28
CA LEU A 131 4.24 5.39 3.76
C LEU A 131 3.63 3.98 3.76
N ILE A 132 2.33 3.87 4.01
CA ILE A 132 1.50 2.70 3.68
C ILE A 132 0.59 3.11 2.52
N TYR A 133 0.66 2.39 1.40
CA TYR A 133 0.00 2.84 0.15
C TYR A 133 -0.86 1.78 -0.54
N VAL A 134 -0.92 0.56 0.02
CA VAL A 134 -1.95 -0.44 -0.25
C VAL A 134 -2.19 -1.24 1.01
N VAL A 135 -3.46 -1.49 1.34
CA VAL A 135 -3.85 -2.37 2.44
C VAL A 135 -4.63 -3.56 1.87
N ARG A 136 -4.42 -4.75 2.44
CA ARG A 136 -5.17 -5.94 2.06
C ARG A 136 -5.38 -6.85 3.26
N ARG A 137 -6.63 -7.29 3.42
CA ARG A 137 -6.96 -8.47 4.22
C ARG A 137 -7.10 -9.68 3.30
N PRO A 138 -6.21 -10.69 3.37
CA PRO A 138 -6.41 -11.95 2.68
C PRO A 138 -7.71 -12.60 3.17
N THR A 139 -8.58 -13.01 2.26
CA THR A 139 -9.69 -13.91 2.62
C THR A 139 -9.11 -15.29 2.85
N ALA A 140 -9.46 -15.95 3.95
CA ALA A 140 -9.13 -17.36 4.14
C ALA A 140 -9.73 -18.16 2.97
N ASP A 141 -8.89 -18.98 2.32
CA ASP A 141 -9.33 -19.97 1.32
C ASP A 141 -10.16 -21.09 1.98
#